data_AF-A0A2P5YY95-F1
#
_entry.id   AF-A0A2P5YY95-F1
#
_cell.length_a   1.000
_cell.length_b   1.000
_cell.length_c   1.000
_cell.angle_alpha   90.00
_cell.angle_beta   90.00
_cell.angle_gamma   90.00
#
_symmetry.space_group_name_H-M   'P 1'
#
loop_
_entity.id
_entity.type
_entity.pdbx_description
1 polymer ?
#
loop_
_entity_poly.entity_id
_entity_poly.type
_entity_poly.pdbx_seq_one_letter_code
_entity_poly.pdbx_strand_id
1 'polypeptide(L)'
;SLRDALSQALPEYMVPSAFVMLESLPLTPNGKLDRQALPVPDRAALASSDYMPPVGEIEQSLATIWQELLGLERVGRQDHFFELGGHSLLAVRLVTRVRA
;
A
#
# COMPACT_ATOMS: atom_id res chain seq x y z
N SER A 1 2.41 8.29 -14.03
CA SER A 1 1.28 8.39 -13.07
C SER A 1 1.54 9.57 -12.11
N LEU A 2 0.56 9.96 -11.28
CA LEU A 2 0.78 10.97 -10.22
C LEU A 2 1.89 10.54 -9.24
N ARG A 3 1.94 9.24 -8.92
CA ARG A 3 3.00 8.64 -8.12
C ARG A 3 4.38 8.87 -8.72
N ASP A 4 4.58 8.53 -10.00
CA ASP A 4 5.90 8.64 -10.65
C ASP A 4 6.44 10.08 -10.63
N ALA A 5 5.54 11.07 -10.77
CA ALA A 5 5.89 12.47 -10.66
C ALA A 5 6.31 12.85 -9.22
N LEU A 6 5.59 12.34 -8.20
CA LEU A 6 5.92 12.58 -6.80
C LEU A 6 7.20 11.88 -6.37
N SER A 7 7.48 10.67 -6.84
CA SER A 7 8.72 9.92 -6.54
C SER A 7 9.98 10.61 -7.06
N GLN A 8 9.87 11.51 -8.05
CA GLN A 8 10.98 12.33 -8.53
C GLN A 8 11.22 13.58 -7.66
N ALA A 9 10.21 14.02 -6.91
CA ALA A 9 10.24 15.25 -6.14
C ALA A 9 10.32 15.02 -4.62
N LEU A 10 9.94 13.83 -4.15
CA LEU A 10 9.85 13.48 -2.73
C LEU A 10 10.74 12.27 -2.41
N PRO A 11 11.32 12.22 -1.20
CA PRO A 11 11.88 10.98 -0.67
C PRO A 11 10.83 9.87 -0.64
N GLU A 12 11.25 8.62 -0.80
CA GLU A 12 10.36 7.44 -0.90
C GLU A 12 9.33 7.36 0.24
N TYR A 13 9.74 7.63 1.48
CA TYR A 13 8.88 7.59 2.65
C TYR A 13 7.82 8.71 2.73
N MET A 14 7.89 9.72 1.85
CA MET A 14 6.90 10.80 1.73
C MET A 14 5.93 10.57 0.55
N VAL A 15 6.17 9.57 -0.29
CA VAL A 15 5.26 9.25 -1.40
C VAL A 15 4.04 8.52 -0.83
N PRO A 16 2.81 9.00 -1.06
CA PRO A 16 1.60 8.35 -0.56
C PRO A 16 1.47 6.89 -1.04
N SER A 17 1.04 5.98 -0.17
CA SER A 17 0.75 4.59 -0.54
C SER A 17 -0.58 4.44 -1.28
N ALA A 18 -1.51 5.38 -1.10
CA ALA A 18 -2.83 5.37 -1.73
C ALA A 18 -3.20 6.73 -2.36
N PHE A 19 -3.92 6.68 -3.47
CA PHE A 19 -4.49 7.84 -4.14
C PHE A 19 -5.98 7.62 -4.36
N VAL A 20 -6.83 8.38 -3.64
CA VAL A 20 -8.29 8.31 -3.77
C VAL A 20 -8.78 9.51 -4.56
N MET A 21 -9.45 9.27 -5.68
CA MET A 21 -10.08 10.32 -6.46
C MET A 21 -11.44 10.66 -5.84
N LEU A 22 -11.66 11.95 -5.57
CA LEU A 22 -12.92 12.49 -5.06
C LEU A 22 -13.43 13.55 -6.04
N GLU A 23 -14.74 13.56 -6.28
CA GLU A 23 -15.37 14.63 -7.06
C GLU A 23 -15.32 15.97 -6.32
N SER A 24 -15.41 15.93 -4.98
CA SER A 24 -15.31 17.10 -4.12
C SER A 24 -14.73 16.73 -2.75
N LEU A 25 -14.01 17.66 -2.12
CA LEU A 25 -13.54 17.47 -0.75
C LEU A 25 -14.72 17.59 0.23
N PRO A 26 -14.84 16.69 1.23
CA PRO A 26 -15.85 16.81 2.26
C PRO A 26 -15.53 18.02 3.15
N LEU A 27 -16.52 18.90 3.35
CA LEU A 27 -16.35 20.11 4.14
C LEU A 27 -17.28 20.09 5.37
N THR A 28 -16.77 20.59 6.48
CA THR A 28 -17.56 20.99 7.65
C THR A 28 -18.54 22.13 7.31
N PRO A 29 -19.57 22.39 8.13
CA PRO A 29 -20.48 23.52 7.92
C PRO A 29 -19.81 24.89 7.79
N ASN A 30 -18.61 25.04 8.39
CA ASN A 30 -17.82 26.27 8.30
C ASN A 30 -16.85 26.29 7.09
N GLY A 31 -16.99 25.37 6.14
CA GLY A 31 -16.22 25.32 4.90
C GLY A 31 -14.80 24.77 5.03
N LYS A 32 -14.38 24.28 6.21
CA LYS A 32 -13.08 23.61 6.39
C LYS A 32 -13.16 22.15 5.99
N LEU A 33 -12.05 21.57 5.51
CA LEU A 33 -11.93 20.13 5.25
C LEU A 33 -12.35 19.30 6.47
N ASP A 34 -13.32 18.41 6.27
CA ASP A 34 -13.68 17.38 7.23
C ASP A 34 -12.83 16.13 6.99
N ARG A 35 -11.77 15.98 7.79
CA ARG A 35 -10.85 14.83 7.66
C ARG A 35 -11.48 13.51 8.09
N GLN A 36 -12.48 13.53 8.96
CA GLN A 36 -13.13 12.30 9.43
C GLN A 36 -14.10 11.75 8.38
N ALA A 37 -14.62 12.63 7.52
CA ALA A 37 -15.46 12.27 6.39
C ALA A 37 -14.66 11.82 5.14
N LEU A 38 -13.32 11.86 5.18
CA LEU A 38 -12.52 11.30 4.08
C LEU A 38 -12.70 9.78 4.05
N PRO A 39 -12.96 9.19 2.87
CA PRO A 39 -13.11 7.75 2.76
C PRO A 39 -11.79 7.05 3.07
N VAL A 40 -11.90 5.88 3.68
CA VAL A 40 -10.76 4.97 3.83
C VAL A 40 -10.38 4.46 2.43
N PRO A 41 -9.10 4.54 2.03
CA PRO A 41 -8.67 4.01 0.74
C PRO A 41 -8.98 2.52 0.63
N ASP A 42 -9.60 2.12 -0.48
CA ASP A 42 -9.80 0.71 -0.81
C ASP A 42 -8.59 0.17 -1.60
N ARG A 43 -8.66 -1.12 -1.98
CA ARG A 43 -7.59 -1.77 -2.76
C ARG A 43 -7.34 -1.12 -4.12
N ALA A 44 -8.35 -0.51 -4.74
CA ALA A 44 -8.18 0.15 -6.03
C ALA A 44 -7.45 1.49 -5.90
N ALA A 45 -7.53 2.12 -4.73
CA ALA A 45 -6.77 3.32 -4.40
C ALA A 45 -5.30 3.04 -4.05
N LEU A 46 -4.96 1.82 -3.63
CA LEU A 46 -3.57 1.41 -3.47
C LEU A 46 -2.92 1.35 -4.86
N ALA A 47 -1.70 1.83 -4.98
CA ALA A 47 -0.94 1.58 -6.21
C ALA A 47 -0.52 0.11 -6.23
N SER A 48 -1.40 -0.76 -6.71
CA SER A 48 -1.05 -2.14 -7.01
C SER A 48 -0.86 -2.23 -8.52
N SER A 49 0.26 -2.82 -8.94
CA SER A 49 0.46 -3.30 -10.31
C SER A 49 -0.66 -4.29 -10.65
N ASP A 50 -0.94 -4.52 -11.93
CA ASP A 50 -1.85 -5.60 -12.34
C ASP A 50 -1.46 -6.90 -11.61
N TYR A 51 -2.44 -7.57 -11.00
CA TYR A 51 -2.16 -8.75 -10.18
C TYR A 51 -1.45 -9.82 -10.99
N MET A 52 -0.21 -10.12 -10.59
CA MET A 52 0.56 -11.21 -11.13
C MET A 52 0.84 -12.24 -10.03
N PRO A 53 0.47 -13.51 -10.22
CA PRO A 53 0.64 -14.52 -9.18
C PRO A 53 2.14 -14.79 -8.92
N PRO A 54 2.52 -15.14 -7.67
CA PRO A 54 3.87 -15.58 -7.35
C PRO A 54 4.24 -16.84 -8.14
N VAL A 55 5.48 -16.89 -8.64
CA VAL A 55 6.04 -17.98 -9.45
C VAL A 55 7.19 -18.65 -8.72
N GLY A 56 7.08 -19.97 -8.56
CA GLY A 56 8.07 -20.77 -7.85
C GLY A 56 7.94 -20.72 -6.33
N GLU A 57 8.69 -21.59 -5.66
CA GLU A 57 8.55 -21.83 -4.21
C GLU A 57 8.92 -20.61 -3.36
N ILE A 58 9.93 -19.84 -3.78
CA ILE A 58 10.41 -18.66 -3.04
C ILE A 58 9.36 -17.55 -3.05
N GLU A 59 8.83 -17.19 -4.22
CA GLU A 59 7.80 -16.14 -4.32
C GLU A 59 6.52 -16.56 -3.59
N GLN A 60 6.12 -17.84 -3.67
CA GLN A 60 4.95 -18.36 -2.95
C GLN A 60 5.13 -18.30 -1.43
N SER A 61 6.32 -18.63 -0.93
CA SER A 61 6.63 -18.56 0.50
C SER A 61 6.61 -17.11 0.99
N LEU A 62 7.22 -16.18 0.22
CA LEU A 62 7.20 -14.75 0.54
C LEU A 62 5.77 -14.18 0.52
N ALA A 63 4.98 -14.51 -0.50
CA ALA A 63 3.59 -14.08 -0.60
C ALA A 63 2.76 -14.51 0.61
N THR A 64 2.94 -15.76 1.08
CA THR A 64 2.28 -16.27 2.29
C THR A 64 2.65 -15.44 3.53
N ILE A 65 3.95 -15.17 3.73
CA ILE A 65 4.39 -14.36 4.88
C ILE A 65 3.81 -12.93 4.81
N TRP A 66 3.74 -12.34 3.62
CA TRP A 66 3.18 -11.01 3.43
C TRP A 66 1.68 -10.98 3.68
N GLN A 67 0.93 -11.97 3.17
CA GLN A 67 -0.51 -12.12 3.42
C GLN A 67 -0.81 -12.14 4.92
N GLU A 68 -0.05 -12.90 5.70
CA GLU A 68 -0.20 -12.96 7.15
C GLU A 68 0.16 -11.65 7.85
N LEU A 69 1.26 -11.00 7.47
CA LEU A 69 1.73 -9.78 8.11
C LEU A 69 0.83 -8.57 7.81
N LEU A 70 0.28 -8.51 6.60
CA LEU A 70 -0.52 -7.39 6.09
C LEU A 70 -2.03 -7.64 6.22
N GLY A 71 -2.46 -8.85 6.57
CA GLY A 71 -3.87 -9.21 6.64
C GLY A 71 -4.56 -9.23 5.27
N LEU A 72 -3.84 -9.62 4.22
CA LEU A 72 -4.30 -9.58 2.84
C LEU A 72 -4.61 -10.98 2.32
N GLU A 73 -5.72 -11.12 1.58
CA GLU A 73 -6.08 -12.40 0.95
C GLU A 73 -5.14 -12.77 -0.21
N ARG A 74 -4.54 -11.77 -0.87
CA ARG A 74 -3.74 -11.94 -2.09
C ARG A 74 -2.62 -10.92 -2.12
N VAL A 75 -1.42 -11.39 -2.48
CA VAL A 75 -0.21 -10.60 -2.73
C VAL A 75 0.37 -11.09 -4.06
N GLY A 76 0.56 -10.18 -5.00
CA GLY A 76 1.18 -10.42 -6.28
C GLY A 76 2.70 -10.24 -6.23
N ARG A 77 3.40 -10.83 -7.20
CA ARG A 77 4.87 -10.79 -7.27
C ARG A 77 5.47 -9.42 -7.60
N GLN A 78 4.65 -8.49 -8.09
CA GLN A 78 5.04 -7.11 -8.38
C GLN A 78 4.49 -6.11 -7.37
N ASP A 79 3.78 -6.59 -6.34
CA ASP A 79 3.27 -5.69 -5.32
C ASP A 79 4.41 -5.13 -4.47
N HIS A 80 4.31 -3.84 -4.13
CA HIS A 80 5.28 -3.19 -3.27
C HIS A 80 4.82 -3.25 -1.81
N PHE A 81 5.70 -3.68 -0.91
CA PHE A 81 5.39 -3.93 0.50
C PHE A 81 4.73 -2.72 1.18
N PHE A 82 5.30 -1.54 0.98
CA PHE A 82 4.81 -0.30 1.59
C PHE A 82 3.53 0.23 0.94
N GLU A 83 3.32 -0.09 -0.34
CA GLU A 83 2.09 0.28 -1.05
C GLU A 83 0.92 -0.58 -0.56
N LEU A 84 1.18 -1.81 -0.14
CA LEU A 84 0.20 -2.69 0.51
C LEU A 84 -0.06 -2.37 1.99
N GLY A 85 0.43 -1.24 2.51
CA GLY A 85 0.27 -0.84 3.91
C GLY A 85 1.37 -1.36 4.85
N GLY A 86 2.42 -1.97 4.30
CA GLY A 86 3.62 -2.30 5.05
C GLY A 86 4.33 -1.05 5.60
N HIS A 87 5.02 -1.22 6.72
CA HIS A 87 5.85 -0.16 7.33
C HIS A 87 7.06 -0.79 8.04
N SER A 88 8.00 0.03 8.51
CA SER A 88 9.31 -0.42 8.98
C SER A 88 9.25 -1.52 10.05
N LEU A 89 8.31 -1.42 11.01
CA LEU A 89 8.11 -2.47 12.01
C LEU A 89 7.68 -3.82 11.39
N LEU A 90 6.81 -3.80 10.39
CA LEU A 90 6.42 -5.02 9.67
C LEU A 90 7.57 -5.54 8.81
N ALA A 91 8.38 -4.66 8.22
CA ALA A 91 9.57 -5.07 7.46
C ALA A 91 10.60 -5.77 8.36
N VAL A 92 10.80 -5.30 9.60
CA VAL A 92 11.65 -5.99 10.59
C VAL A 92 11.09 -7.38 10.91
N ARG A 93 9.77 -7.50 11.13
CA ARG A 93 9.12 -8.81 11.38
C ARG A 93 9.25 -9.75 10.19
N LEU A 94 9.11 -9.24 8.97
CA LEU A 94 9.31 -9.98 7.73
C LEU A 94 10.71 -10.60 7.67
N VAL A 95 11.76 -9.79 7.89
CA VAL A 95 13.15 -10.27 7.86
C VAL A 95 13.38 -11.38 8.90
N THR A 96 12.78 -11.27 10.09
CA THR A 96 12.86 -12.32 11.11
C THR A 96 12.21 -13.63 10.66
N ARG A 97 11.03 -13.57 10.01
CA ARG A 97 10.32 -14.77 9.52
C ARG A 97 11.01 -15.44 8.35
N VAL A 98 11.63 -14.67 7.45
CA VAL A 98 12.37 -15.22 6.29
C VAL A 98 13.65 -15.93 6.71
N ARG A 99 14.23 -15.55 7.87
CA ARG A 99 15.46 -16.15 8.40
C ARG A 99 15.23 -17.38 9.28
N ALA A 100 13.99 -17.60 9.74
CA ALA A 100 13.61 -18.73 10.59
C ALA A 100 13.41 -19.99 9.74
#